data_AF-A0A920PB12-F1
#
_entry.id   AF-A0A920PB12-F1
#
_cell.length_a   1.000
_cell.length_b   1.000
_cell.length_c   1.000
_cell.angle_alpha   90.00
_cell.angle_beta   90.00
_cell.angle_gamma   90.00
#
_symmetry.space_group_name_H-M   'P 1'
#
loop_
_entity.id
_entity.type
_entity.pdbx_description
1 polymer ?
#
loop_
_entity_poly.entity_id
_entity_poly.type
_entity_poly.pdbx_seq_one_letter_code
_entity_poly.pdbx_strand_id
1 'polypeptide(L)'
;MEKSLQHFETRTHIVIKPSWLEYQTGQSDVVIELDPGLAFGTGYHPTTYTCLESMENIITKGMSILDLGTGSGILTIAAIKLGAPT
;
A
#
# COMPACT_ATOMS: atom_id res chain seq x y z
N MET A 1 -3.01 24.88 3.47
CA MET A 1 -2.42 24.51 2.16
C MET A 1 -2.03 23.06 2.28
N GLU A 2 -2.58 22.07 1.61
CA GLU A 2 -3.52 21.96 0.50
C GLU A 2 -4.09 20.54 0.68
N LYS A 3 -5.40 20.33 0.49
CA LYS A 3 -5.98 18.99 0.56
C LYS A 3 -5.37 18.18 -0.58
N SER A 4 -4.32 17.40 -0.32
CA SER A 4 -3.68 16.53 -1.30
C SER A 4 -4.65 15.40 -1.65
N LEU A 5 -5.49 15.65 -2.63
CA LEU A 5 -6.41 14.76 -3.34
C LEU A 5 -5.64 13.71 -4.14
N GLN A 6 -4.72 12.97 -3.52
CA GLN A 6 -3.87 12.05 -4.26
C GLN A 6 -4.06 10.66 -3.69
N HIS A 7 -4.84 9.84 -4.40
CA HIS A 7 -4.50 8.43 -4.44
C HIS A 7 -3.20 8.30 -5.24
N PHE A 8 -2.41 7.28 -4.95
CA PHE A 8 -1.34 6.90 -5.85
C PHE A 8 -1.42 5.42 -6.15
N GLU A 9 -0.91 5.08 -7.32
CA GLU A 9 -1.01 3.75 -7.91
C GLU A 9 0.41 3.32 -8.25
N THR A 10 0.79 2.11 -7.84
CA THR A 10 1.99 1.46 -8.39
C THR A 10 1.77 1.18 -9.89
N ARG A 11 2.84 0.90 -10.63
CA ARG A 11 2.73 0.61 -12.08
C ARG A 11 1.81 -0.54 -12.44
N THR A 12 1.54 -1.42 -11.49
CA THR A 12 0.80 -2.65 -11.72
C THR A 12 -0.58 -2.54 -11.10
N HIS A 13 -0.74 -2.74 -9.78
CA HIS A 13 -2.06 -3.00 -9.20
C HIS A 13 -2.30 -2.46 -7.78
N ILE A 14 -1.31 -1.96 -7.03
CA ILE A 14 -1.53 -1.44 -5.68
C ILE A 14 -2.02 0.00 -5.73
N VAL A 15 -3.19 0.24 -5.12
CA VAL A 15 -3.82 1.55 -5.01
C VAL A 15 -3.88 1.95 -3.55
N ILE A 16 -3.33 3.12 -3.21
CA ILE A 16 -3.42 3.68 -1.86
C ILE A 16 -4.31 4.91 -1.89
N LYS A 17 -5.36 4.89 -1.07
CA LYS A 17 -6.33 5.97 -0.96
C LYS A 17 -6.75 6.20 0.49
N PRO A 18 -7.19 7.42 0.85
CA PRO A 18 -7.85 7.64 2.12
C PRO A 18 -9.28 7.06 2.13
N SER A 19 -9.83 6.84 3.32
CA SER A 19 -11.16 6.24 3.54
C SER A 19 -12.30 7.05 2.91
N TRP A 20 -12.16 8.37 2.82
CA TRP A 20 -13.17 9.27 2.26
C TRP A 20 -13.12 9.40 0.73
N LEU A 21 -12.13 8.80 0.05
CA LEU A 21 -12.02 8.87 -1.40
C LEU A 21 -12.71 7.65 -2.02
N GLU A 22 -13.70 7.85 -2.88
CA GLU A 22 -14.25 6.78 -3.69
C GLU A 22 -13.27 6.41 -4.82
N TYR A 23 -13.06 5.11 -5.05
CA TYR A 23 -12.19 4.60 -6.10
C TYR A 23 -12.86 3.43 -6.80
N GLN A 24 -12.92 3.47 -8.13
CA GLN A 24 -13.46 2.39 -8.94
C GLN A 24 -12.36 1.34 -9.17
N THR A 25 -12.47 0.22 -8.46
CA THR A 25 -11.47 -0.85 -8.53
C THR A 25 -11.58 -1.66 -9.81
N GLY A 26 -10.47 -1.79 -10.53
CA GLY A 26 -10.26 -2.85 -11.50
C GLY A 26 -10.20 -4.22 -10.82
N GLN A 27 -10.44 -5.29 -11.57
CA GLN A 27 -10.54 -6.64 -11.02
C GLN A 27 -9.22 -7.19 -10.44
N SER A 28 -8.10 -6.57 -10.81
CA SER A 28 -6.75 -6.89 -10.36
C SER A 28 -6.26 -5.99 -9.23
N ASP A 29 -7.00 -4.95 -8.84
CA ASP A 29 -6.47 -3.90 -7.97
C ASP A 29 -6.38 -4.34 -6.52
N VAL A 30 -5.24 -4.07 -5.90
CA VAL A 30 -4.97 -4.23 -4.47
C VAL A 30 -5.17 -2.88 -3.79
N VAL A 31 -6.40 -2.62 -3.35
CA VAL A 31 -6.71 -1.36 -2.65
C VAL A 31 -6.32 -1.42 -1.19
N ILE A 32 -5.53 -0.43 -0.76
CA ILE A 32 -5.13 -0.18 0.62
C ILE A 32 -5.74 1.16 1.03
N GLU A 33 -6.63 1.10 2.02
CA GLU A 33 -7.17 2.31 2.64
C GLU A 33 -6.23 2.75 3.76
N LEU A 34 -5.69 3.96 3.62
CA LEU A 34 -4.80 4.56 4.60
C LEU A 34 -5.08 6.04 4.72
N ASP A 35 -5.63 6.43 5.86
CA ASP A 35 -5.89 7.83 6.16
C ASP A 35 -4.57 8.57 6.44
N PRO A 36 -4.30 9.71 5.78
CA PRO A 36 -3.12 10.52 6.09
C PRO A 36 -3.16 10.94 7.56
N GLY A 37 -2.05 10.67 8.26
CA GLY A 37 -1.92 10.91 9.70
C GLY A 37 -0.47 11.13 10.11
N LEU A 38 -0.23 11.11 11.43
CA LEU A 38 1.10 11.38 12.02
C LEU A 38 2.09 10.21 11.88
N ALA A 39 1.62 9.02 11.48
CA ALA A 39 2.49 7.86 11.29
C ALA A 39 3.35 8.04 10.03
N PHE A 40 4.65 7.79 10.15
CA PHE A 40 5.57 7.76 9.01
C PHE A 40 5.19 6.62 8.06
N GLY A 41 5.35 6.83 6.75
CA GLY A 41 5.06 5.80 5.75
C GLY A 41 3.64 5.80 5.19
N THR A 42 3.01 6.95 4.99
CA THR A 42 1.67 7.07 4.36
C THR A 42 1.64 6.68 2.87
N GLY A 43 2.75 6.20 2.32
CA GLY A 43 2.88 5.80 0.91
C GLY A 43 3.37 6.89 -0.05
N TYR A 44 3.25 8.18 0.31
CA TYR A 44 3.68 9.28 -0.54
C TYR A 44 5.21 9.48 -0.65
N HIS A 45 5.98 8.83 0.23
CA HIS A 45 7.43 8.90 0.14
C HIS A 45 7.94 7.92 -0.94
N PRO A 46 8.87 8.32 -1.83
CA PRO A 46 9.34 7.48 -2.93
C PRO A 46 9.84 6.08 -2.51
N THR A 47 10.41 5.97 -1.31
CA THR A 47 10.88 4.68 -0.78
C THR A 47 9.74 3.69 -0.57
N THR A 48 8.59 4.16 -0.04
CA THR A 48 7.43 3.29 0.16
C THR A 48 6.87 2.83 -1.18
N TYR A 49 6.81 3.74 -2.16
CA TYR A 49 6.40 3.41 -3.53
C TYR A 49 7.24 2.29 -4.15
N THR A 50 8.57 2.43 -4.12
CA THR A 50 9.47 1.42 -4.71
C THR A 50 9.40 0.08 -3.98
N CYS A 51 9.21 0.09 -2.65
CA CYS A 51 8.96 -1.15 -1.89
C CYS A 51 7.69 -1.84 -2.36
N LEU A 52 6.58 -1.10 -2.53
CA LEU A 52 5.30 -1.65 -2.97
C LEU A 52 5.39 -2.22 -4.40
N GLU A 53 6.00 -1.50 -5.34
CA GLU A 53 6.26 -2.03 -6.70
C GLU A 53 7.10 -3.33 -6.67
N SER A 54 8.10 -3.40 -5.79
CA SER A 54 8.94 -4.58 -5.67
C SER A 54 8.16 -5.78 -5.10
N MET A 55 7.29 -5.53 -4.13
CA MET A 55 6.48 -6.56 -3.48
C MET A 55 5.54 -7.27 -4.44
N GLU A 56 4.99 -6.57 -5.44
CA GLU A 56 4.13 -7.16 -6.48
C GLU A 56 4.83 -8.29 -7.26
N ASN A 57 6.16 -8.25 -7.34
CA ASN A 57 6.97 -9.24 -8.06
C ASN A 57 7.61 -10.30 -7.15
N ILE A 58 7.68 -10.04 -5.83
CA ILE A 58 8.41 -10.87 -4.87
C ILE A 58 7.47 -11.74 -4.03
N ILE A 59 6.33 -11.18 -3.62
CA ILE A 59 5.44 -11.86 -2.68
C ILE A 59 4.66 -12.96 -3.39
N THR A 60 4.67 -14.13 -2.77
CA THR A 60 3.91 -15.30 -3.20
C THR A 60 3.01 -15.77 -2.08
N LYS A 61 1.94 -16.48 -2.44
CA LYS A 61 0.95 -16.98 -1.47
C LYS A 61 1.63 -17.84 -0.39
N GLY A 62 1.37 -17.52 0.88
CA GLY A 62 1.92 -18.24 2.03
C GLY A 62 3.35 -17.84 2.41
N MET A 63 3.95 -16.84 1.75
CA MET A 63 5.27 -16.34 2.09
C MET A 63 5.26 -15.62 3.44
N SER A 64 6.14 -16.04 4.36
CA SER A 64 6.35 -15.34 5.64
C SER A 64 7.12 -14.04 5.40
N ILE A 65 6.63 -12.94 5.98
CA ILE A 65 7.18 -11.60 5.79
C ILE A 65 7.48 -10.97 7.16
N LEU A 66 8.55 -10.18 7.25
CA LEU A 66 8.85 -9.32 8.39
C LEU A 66 8.92 -7.87 7.91
N ASP A 67 8.06 -7.01 8.46
CA ASP A 67 8.05 -5.57 8.22
C ASP A 67 8.74 -4.84 9.38
N LEU A 68 10.06 -4.66 9.27
CA LEU A 68 10.87 -4.05 10.32
C LEU A 68 10.80 -2.52 10.24
N GLY A 69 10.21 -1.89 11.26
CA GLY A 69 9.97 -0.44 11.26
C GLY A 69 8.68 -0.05 10.52
N THR A 70 7.62 -0.83 10.72
CA THR A 70 6.38 -0.80 9.94
C THR A 70 5.65 0.55 9.85
N GLY A 71 5.86 1.47 10.81
CA GLY A 71 5.24 2.81 10.78
C GLY A 71 3.72 2.72 10.65
N SER A 72 3.18 3.20 9.52
CA SER A 72 1.77 3.13 9.16
C SER A 72 1.21 1.71 8.97
N GLY A 73 2.05 0.68 8.88
CA GLY A 73 1.61 -0.68 8.56
C GLY A 73 1.48 -0.98 7.07
N ILE A 74 1.77 -0.02 6.19
CA ILE A 74 1.41 -0.10 4.77
C ILE A 74 2.02 -1.30 4.04
N LEU A 75 3.26 -1.67 4.34
CA LEU A 75 3.92 -2.81 3.72
C LEU A 75 3.35 -4.13 4.26
N THR A 76 3.06 -4.21 5.56
CA THR A 76 2.37 -5.36 6.15
C THR A 76 0.98 -5.57 5.51
N ILE A 77 0.19 -4.52 5.35
CA ILE A 77 -1.14 -4.59 4.73
C ILE A 77 -1.05 -5.04 3.27
N ALA A 78 -0.11 -4.47 2.51
CA ALA A 78 0.15 -4.86 1.14
C ALA A 78 0.56 -6.34 1.04
N ALA A 79 1.45 -6.82 1.91
CA ALA A 79 1.90 -8.21 1.92
C ALA A 79 0.75 -9.20 2.13
N ILE A 80 -0.12 -8.92 3.10
CA ILE A 80 -1.30 -9.77 3.38
C ILE A 80 -2.22 -9.80 2.17
N LYS A 81 -2.49 -8.65 1.54
CA LYS A 81 -3.35 -8.57 0.35
C LYS A 81 -2.74 -9.28 -0.87
N LEU A 82 -1.41 -9.34 -0.96
CA LEU A 82 -0.67 -10.11 -1.98
C LEU A 82 -0.59 -11.61 -1.66
N GLY A 83 -1.09 -12.05 -0.50
CA GLY A 83 -1.24 -13.46 -0.14
C GLY A 83 -0.29 -13.98 0.95
N ALA A 84 0.44 -13.11 1.63
CA ALA A 84 1.12 -13.48 2.88
C ALA A 84 0.10 -13.87 3.97
N PRO A 85 0.45 -14.79 4.89
CA PRO A 85 -0.41 -15.09 6.03
C PRO A 85 -0.46 -13.93 7.03
N THR A 86 -1.57 -13.82 7.76
CA THR A 86 -1.73 -12.93 8.93
C THR A 86 -0.96 -13.44 10.14
#